data_AF-A0A7C7QQG8-F1
#
_entry.id   AF-A0A7C7QQG8-F1
#
_cell.length_a   1.000
_cell.length_b   1.000
_cell.length_c   1.000
_cell.angle_alpha   90.00
_cell.angle_beta   90.00
_cell.angle_gamma   90.00
#
_symmetry.space_group_name_H-M   'P 1'
#
loop_
_entity.id
_entity.type
_entity.pdbx_description
1 polymer ?
#
loop_
_entity_poly.entity_id
_entity_poly.type
_entity_poly.pdbx_seq_one_letter_code
_entity_poly.pdbx_strand_id
1 'polypeptide(L)'
;MKLAELSLEKLEEEIKGVKDFLVSELSPRMEKLVRRHPLLLYSLRHPQLRLSSPIAVSLEDDGVQVIAAAYDLDVFGYGETEWEALDDLRRTITDLYFTLKDDARALGPMPRRVWEYLSDIIEKSS
;
A
#
# COMPACT_ATOMS: atom_id res chain seq x y z
N MET A 1 -35.30 -46.44 8.23
CA MET A 1 -35.31 -45.07 8.81
C MET A 1 -33.99 -44.75 9.50
N LYS A 2 -33.61 -45.44 10.59
CA LYS A 2 -32.35 -45.19 11.34
C LYS A 2 -31.04 -45.10 10.52
N LEU A 3 -30.88 -45.90 9.47
CA LEU A 3 -29.66 -45.89 8.64
C LEU A 3 -29.48 -44.60 7.82
N ALA A 4 -30.58 -43.96 7.41
CA ALA A 4 -30.53 -42.71 6.66
C ALA A 4 -30.22 -41.52 7.58
N GLU A 5 -30.81 -41.50 8.77
CA GLU A 5 -30.52 -40.50 9.82
C GLU A 5 -29.05 -40.54 10.25
N LEU A 6 -28.50 -41.74 10.47
CA LEU A 6 -27.08 -41.92 10.83
C LEU A 6 -26.11 -41.47 9.72
N SER A 7 -26.55 -41.52 8.45
CA SER A 7 -25.75 -41.06 7.31
C SER A 7 -25.78 -39.54 7.15
N LEU A 8 -26.89 -38.90 7.51
CA LEU A 8 -27.04 -37.44 7.52
C LEU A 8 -26.22 -36.82 8.65
N GLU A 9 -26.26 -37.38 9.86
CA GLU A 9 -25.47 -36.88 11.01
C GLU A 9 -23.96 -36.91 10.72
N LYS A 10 -23.46 -37.98 10.08
CA LYS A 10 -22.05 -38.05 9.67
C LYS A 10 -21.68 -37.00 8.64
N LEU A 11 -22.57 -36.74 7.68
CA LEU A 11 -22.35 -35.72 6.66
C LEU A 11 -22.33 -34.32 7.29
N GLU A 12 -23.21 -34.06 8.26
CA GLU A 12 -23.24 -32.80 9.00
C GLU A 12 -21.98 -32.59 9.85
N GLU A 13 -21.47 -33.65 10.51
CA GLU A 13 -20.20 -33.59 11.22
C GLU A 13 -19.01 -33.33 10.28
N GLU A 14 -18.95 -33.98 9.13
CA GLU A 14 -17.90 -33.73 8.14
C GLU A 14 -17.95 -32.28 7.61
N ILE A 15 -19.15 -31.78 7.27
CA ILE A 15 -19.33 -30.38 6.83
C ILE A 15 -18.92 -29.40 7.92
N LYS A 16 -19.28 -29.68 9.18
CA LYS A 16 -18.87 -28.87 10.33
C LYS A 16 -17.35 -28.88 10.50
N GLY A 17 -16.71 -30.05 10.41
CA GLY A 17 -15.26 -30.17 10.50
C GLY A 17 -14.53 -29.38 9.41
N VAL A 18 -15.05 -29.42 8.17
CA VAL A 18 -14.52 -28.59 7.07
C VAL A 18 -14.71 -27.10 7.35
N LYS A 19 -15.90 -26.69 7.82
CA LYS A 19 -16.18 -25.29 8.14
C LYS A 19 -15.28 -24.76 9.26
N ASP A 20 -15.11 -25.54 10.33
CA ASP A 20 -14.27 -25.18 11.47
C ASP A 20 -12.80 -25.05 11.05
N PHE A 21 -12.31 -25.96 10.19
CA PHE A 21 -10.97 -25.87 9.60
C PHE A 21 -10.79 -24.62 8.71
N LEU A 22 -11.76 -24.31 7.84
CA LEU A 22 -11.71 -23.11 7.00
C LEU A 22 -11.63 -21.84 7.86
N VAL A 23 -12.43 -21.77 8.92
CA VAL A 23 -12.46 -20.62 9.84
C VAL A 23 -11.15 -20.51 10.62
N SER A 24 -10.65 -21.60 11.19
CA SER A 24 -9.47 -21.56 12.06
C SER A 24 -8.15 -21.40 11.31
N GLU A 25 -8.02 -22.00 10.13
CA GLU A 25 -6.75 -22.05 9.40
C GLU A 25 -6.66 -21.03 8.27
N LEU A 26 -7.74 -20.80 7.52
CA LEU A 26 -7.67 -19.94 6.33
C LEU A 26 -7.99 -18.48 6.63
N SER A 27 -8.97 -18.19 7.49
CA SER A 27 -9.34 -16.80 7.79
C SER A 27 -8.16 -15.96 8.31
N PRO A 28 -7.36 -16.43 9.28
CA PRO A 28 -6.20 -15.67 9.77
C PRO A 28 -5.09 -15.54 8.74
N ARG A 29 -4.96 -16.52 7.82
CA ARG A 29 -3.99 -16.47 6.71
C ARG A 29 -4.43 -15.52 5.61
N MET A 30 -5.74 -15.38 5.38
CA MET A 30 -6.32 -14.40 4.46
C MET A 30 -6.23 -12.98 5.01
N GLU A 31 -6.37 -12.79 6.32
CA GLU A 31 -6.10 -11.51 7.00
C GLU A 31 -4.61 -11.15 6.95
N LYS A 32 -3.71 -12.14 7.15
CA LYS A 32 -2.25 -11.97 7.01
C LYS A 32 -1.77 -11.87 5.57
N LEU A 33 -2.58 -12.25 4.57
CA LEU A 33 -2.37 -11.81 3.19
C LEU A 33 -2.81 -10.33 3.12
N VAL A 34 -2.02 -9.50 3.81
CA VAL A 34 -2.06 -8.05 3.83
C VAL A 34 -2.52 -7.56 2.48
N ARG A 35 -3.63 -6.81 2.46
CA ARG A 35 -4.27 -6.27 1.27
C ARG A 35 -3.35 -5.21 0.65
N ARG A 36 -2.29 -5.66 0.00
CA ARG A 36 -1.48 -4.81 -0.87
C ARG A 36 -2.37 -4.35 -2.00
N HIS A 37 -2.82 -3.11 -1.90
CA HIS A 37 -3.66 -2.50 -2.92
C HIS A 37 -2.78 -1.58 -3.76
N PRO A 38 -2.33 -2.03 -4.95
CA PRO A 38 -1.57 -1.17 -5.84
C PRO A 38 -2.48 -0.09 -6.41
N LEU A 39 -2.01 1.14 -6.41
CA LEU A 39 -2.70 2.29 -6.99
C LEU A 39 -1.70 3.25 -7.64
N LEU A 40 -2.25 4.18 -8.41
CA LEU A 40 -1.50 5.26 -9.03
C LEU A 40 -1.82 6.59 -8.34
N LEU A 41 -0.77 7.24 -7.84
CA LEU A 41 -0.86 8.57 -7.22
C LEU A 41 -0.70 9.64 -8.30
N TYR A 42 -1.80 10.29 -8.67
CA TYR A 42 -1.84 11.28 -9.75
C TYR A 42 -1.60 12.74 -9.32
N SER A 43 -1.54 13.01 -8.01
CA SER A 43 -1.38 14.38 -7.53
C SER A 43 -0.68 14.42 -6.17
N LEU A 44 0.28 15.35 -6.07
CA LEU A 44 0.93 15.75 -4.80
C LEU A 44 0.03 16.66 -3.95
N ARG A 45 -1.06 17.21 -4.52
CA ARG A 45 -1.92 18.22 -3.87
C ARG A 45 -1.14 19.42 -3.33
N HIS A 46 0.00 19.73 -3.94
CA HIS A 46 0.85 20.84 -3.55
C HIS A 46 0.51 22.09 -4.39
N PRO A 47 0.47 23.30 -3.81
CA PRO A 47 0.08 24.51 -4.54
C PRO A 47 1.01 24.89 -5.69
N GLN A 48 2.29 24.49 -5.61
CA GLN A 48 3.31 24.87 -6.60
C GLN A 48 3.84 23.70 -7.44
N LEU A 49 3.43 22.46 -7.14
CA LEU A 49 3.95 21.27 -7.81
C LEU A 49 2.79 20.41 -8.33
N ARG A 50 2.98 19.84 -9.52
CA ARG A 50 2.07 18.86 -10.13
C ARG A 50 2.87 17.67 -10.65
N LEU A 51 2.18 16.53 -10.79
CA LEU A 51 2.73 15.35 -11.44
C LEU A 51 2.38 15.38 -12.93
N SER A 52 3.39 15.21 -13.80
CA SER A 52 3.21 14.96 -15.23
C SER A 52 2.96 13.48 -15.54
N SER A 53 3.40 12.58 -14.64
CA SER A 53 3.15 11.14 -14.67
C SER A 53 2.80 10.63 -13.27
N PRO A 54 1.87 9.65 -13.12
CA PRO A 54 1.54 9.08 -11.82
C PRO A 54 2.72 8.32 -11.19
N ILE A 55 2.74 8.30 -9.86
CA ILE A 55 3.67 7.49 -9.06
C ILE A 55 2.97 6.18 -8.66
N ALA A 56 3.64 5.05 -8.82
CA ALA A 56 3.14 3.76 -8.35
C ALA A 56 3.22 3.70 -6.82
N VAL A 57 2.11 3.34 -6.17
CA VAL A 57 2.00 3.27 -4.71
C VAL A 57 1.35 1.94 -4.32
N SER A 58 1.84 1.33 -3.25
CA SER A 58 1.20 0.20 -2.57
C SER A 58 0.58 0.69 -1.27
N LEU A 59 -0.71 0.43 -1.05
CA LEU A 59 -1.31 0.55 0.27
C LEU A 59 -1.21 -0.77 1.01
N GLU A 60 -0.75 -0.73 2.24
CA GLU A 60 -0.59 -1.89 3.12
C GLU A 60 -1.24 -1.58 4.46
N ASP A 61 -1.87 -2.58 5.06
CA ASP A 61 -2.46 -2.49 6.40
C ASP A 61 -1.77 -3.55 7.26
N ASP A 62 -1.06 -3.11 8.30
CA ASP A 62 -0.34 -3.99 9.22
C ASP A 62 -1.15 -4.35 10.48
N GLY A 63 -2.43 -3.94 10.53
CA GLY A 63 -3.33 -4.11 11.66
C GLY A 63 -3.17 -3.05 12.76
N VAL A 64 -2.21 -2.13 12.63
CA VAL A 64 -2.00 -0.98 13.52
C VAL A 64 -2.25 0.33 12.78
N GLN A 65 -1.77 0.44 11.55
CA GLN A 65 -1.90 1.62 10.72
C GLN A 65 -1.89 1.25 9.23
N VAL A 66 -2.36 2.19 8.41
CA VAL A 66 -2.22 2.12 6.95
C VAL A 66 -0.88 2.73 6.54
N ILE A 67 -0.19 2.04 5.64
CA ILE A 67 1.10 2.41 5.08
C ILE A 67 0.92 2.62 3.58
N ALA A 68 1.24 3.82 3.08
CA ALA A 68 1.32 4.10 1.66
C ALA A 68 2.80 4.11 1.24
N ALA A 69 3.21 3.19 0.37
CA ALA A 69 4.61 3.00 -0.02
C ALA A 69 4.84 3.30 -1.50
N ALA A 70 5.78 4.19 -1.80
CA ALA A 70 6.34 4.37 -3.14
C ALA A 70 7.74 3.73 -3.18
N TYR A 71 7.79 2.42 -3.44
CA TYR A 71 9.01 1.63 -3.31
C TYR A 71 10.16 2.08 -4.21
N ASP A 72 9.86 2.55 -5.43
CA ASP A 72 10.89 3.05 -6.36
C ASP A 72 11.60 4.30 -5.84
N LEU A 73 10.95 5.02 -4.93
CA LEU A 73 11.45 6.24 -4.29
C LEU A 73 11.98 6.00 -2.87
N ASP A 74 11.78 4.80 -2.32
CA ASP A 74 12.05 4.45 -0.92
C ASP A 74 11.42 5.44 0.08
N VAL A 75 10.17 5.84 -0.19
CA VAL A 75 9.39 6.74 0.68
C VAL A 75 8.05 6.14 1.08
N PHE A 76 7.64 6.50 2.28
CA PHE A 76 6.47 5.97 2.95
C PHE A 76 5.64 7.11 3.54
N GLY A 77 4.34 6.89 3.61
CA GLY A 77 3.41 7.69 4.39
C GLY A 77 2.56 6.80 5.29
N TYR A 78 2.14 7.34 6.42
CA TYR A 78 1.46 6.59 7.48
C TYR A 78 0.17 7.28 7.92
N GLY A 79 -0.83 6.51 8.35
CA GLY A 79 -2.07 7.08 8.89
C GLY A 79 -3.03 6.03 9.42
N GLU A 80 -4.08 6.47 10.12
CA GLU A 80 -5.16 5.58 10.58
C GLU A 80 -6.07 5.16 9.41
N THR A 81 -6.04 5.94 8.32
CA THR A 81 -6.80 5.67 7.10
C THR A 81 -5.91 5.72 5.86
N GLU A 82 -6.35 5.08 4.77
CA GLU A 82 -5.68 5.17 3.46
C GLU A 82 -5.50 6.62 3.01
N TRP A 83 -6.47 7.49 3.31
CA TRP A 83 -6.42 8.88 2.89
C TRP A 83 -5.33 9.67 3.63
N GLU A 84 -5.19 9.43 4.94
CA GLU A 84 -4.13 10.00 5.76
C GLU A 84 -2.75 9.50 5.32
N ALA A 85 -2.59 8.19 5.15
CA ALA A 85 -1.33 7.61 4.69
C ALA A 85 -0.91 8.14 3.31
N LEU A 86 -1.86 8.30 2.38
CA LEU A 86 -1.59 8.92 1.08
C LEU A 86 -1.27 10.41 1.19
N ASP A 87 -1.88 11.16 2.11
CA ASP A 87 -1.58 12.58 2.29
C ASP A 87 -0.19 12.79 2.91
N ASP A 88 0.17 11.95 3.87
CA ASP A 88 1.52 11.90 4.44
C ASP A 88 2.55 11.55 3.37
N LEU A 89 2.29 10.53 2.55
CA LEU A 89 3.17 10.15 1.43
C LEU A 89 3.38 11.31 0.44
N ARG A 90 2.32 12.09 0.14
CA ARG A 90 2.44 13.27 -0.74
C ARG A 90 3.37 14.32 -0.14
N ARG A 91 3.31 14.55 1.17
CA ARG A 91 4.19 15.48 1.88
C ARG A 91 5.62 14.97 1.85
N THR A 92 5.84 13.70 2.18
CA THR A 92 7.17 13.07 2.14
C THR A 92 7.81 13.15 0.75
N ILE A 93 7.05 12.88 -0.33
CA ILE A 93 7.56 13.03 -1.70
C ILE A 93 7.90 14.50 -2.02
N THR A 94 7.07 15.43 -1.56
CA THR A 94 7.29 16.87 -1.77
C THR A 94 8.55 17.35 -1.05
N ASP A 95 8.73 16.94 0.20
CA ASP A 95 9.91 17.28 1.01
C ASP A 95 11.17 16.68 0.40
N LEU A 96 11.11 15.42 -0.05
CA LEU A 96 12.20 14.76 -0.78
C LEU A 96 12.56 15.53 -2.06
N TYR A 97 11.57 15.94 -2.85
CA TYR A 97 11.80 16.72 -4.06
C TYR A 97 12.55 18.03 -3.77
N PHE A 98 12.10 18.82 -2.77
CA PHE A 98 12.76 20.07 -2.42
C PHE A 98 14.16 19.84 -1.85
N THR A 99 14.33 18.85 -0.97
CA THR A 99 15.63 18.46 -0.41
C THR A 99 16.65 18.13 -1.51
N LEU A 100 16.25 17.30 -2.47
CA LEU A 100 17.13 16.91 -3.58
C LEU A 100 17.41 18.06 -4.55
N LYS A 101 16.43 18.94 -4.76
CA LYS A 101 16.56 20.10 -5.64
C LYS A 101 17.57 21.10 -5.11
N ASP A 102 17.56 21.36 -3.81
CA ASP A 102 18.45 22.34 -3.18
C ASP A 102 19.93 21.87 -3.26
N ASP A 103 20.15 20.54 -3.17
CA ASP A 103 21.49 19.92 -3.21
C ASP A 103 21.84 19.26 -4.55
N ALA A 104 21.09 19.52 -5.64
CA ALA A 104 21.18 18.77 -6.90
C ALA A 104 22.60 18.65 -7.51
N ARG A 105 23.48 19.63 -7.23
CA ARG A 105 24.87 19.64 -7.70
C ARG A 105 25.81 18.72 -6.91
N ALA A 106 25.49 18.43 -5.66
CA ALA A 106 26.34 17.67 -4.73
C ALA A 106 25.82 16.24 -4.44
N LEU A 107 24.72 15.82 -5.06
CA LEU A 107 24.14 14.50 -4.85
C LEU A 107 25.11 13.37 -5.25
N GLY A 108 25.23 12.38 -4.35
CA GLY A 108 25.85 11.09 -4.64
C GLY A 108 25.02 10.26 -5.64
N PRO A 109 25.53 9.10 -6.10
CA PRO A 109 24.92 8.35 -7.20
C PRO A 109 23.45 7.93 -6.97
N MET A 110 23.10 7.49 -5.76
CA MET A 110 21.74 7.03 -5.45
C MET A 110 20.73 8.18 -5.34
N PRO A 111 20.95 9.22 -4.50
CA PRO A 111 20.07 10.39 -4.48
C PRO A 111 19.94 11.09 -5.83
N ARG A 112 21.00 11.07 -6.67
CA ARG A 112 20.95 11.63 -8.02
C ARG A 112 19.94 10.90 -8.92
N ARG A 113 19.84 9.57 -8.86
CA ARG A 113 18.85 8.81 -9.63
C ARG A 113 17.42 9.14 -9.21
N VAL A 114 17.20 9.25 -7.90
CA VAL A 114 15.89 9.67 -7.35
C VAL A 114 15.56 11.08 -7.79
N TRP A 115 16.53 12.00 -7.77
CA TRP A 115 16.37 13.36 -8.27
C TRP A 115 16.03 13.39 -9.76
N GLU A 116 16.79 12.67 -10.60
CA GLU A 116 16.55 12.58 -12.04
C GLU A 116 15.11 12.13 -12.32
N TYR A 117 14.65 11.06 -11.68
CA TYR A 117 13.27 10.58 -11.81
C TYR A 117 12.24 11.63 -11.35
N LEU A 118 12.38 12.16 -10.12
CA LEU A 118 11.42 13.13 -9.59
C LEU A 118 11.39 14.42 -10.42
N SER A 119 12.53 14.88 -10.93
CA SER A 119 12.63 16.08 -11.76
C SER A 119 12.00 15.92 -13.16
N ASP A 120 11.86 14.68 -13.63
CA ASP A 120 11.19 14.35 -14.89
C ASP A 120 9.66 14.31 -14.72
N ILE A 121 9.18 13.80 -13.59
CA ILE A 121 7.76 13.61 -13.35
C ILE A 121 7.08 14.74 -12.55
N ILE A 122 7.83 15.63 -11.92
CA ILE A 122 7.31 16.78 -11.15
C ILE A 122 7.57 18.07 -11.89
N GLU A 123 6.50 18.81 -12.15
CA GLU A 123 6.53 20.12 -12.78
C GLU A 123 6.03 21.21 -11.83
N LYS A 124 6.42 22.46 -12.11
CA LYS A 124 5.82 23.61 -11.45
C LYS A 124 4.39 23.80 -11.94
N SER A 125 3.46 23.97 -11.01
CA SER A 125 2.09 24.37 -11.31
C SER A 125 2.09 25.78 -11.91
N SER A 126 1.47 25.95 -13.07
CA SER A 126 1.29 27.24 -13.77
C SER A 126 0.08 27.99 -13.24
#